data_AF-A0A948AJX3-F1
#
_entry.id   AF-A0A948AJX3-F1
#
_cell.length_a   1.000
_cell.length_b   1.000
_cell.length_c   1.000
_cell.angle_alpha   90.00
_cell.angle_beta   90.00
_cell.angle_gamma   90.00
#
_symmetry.space_group_name_H-M   'P 1'
#
loop_
_entity.id
_entity.type
_entity.pdbx_description
1 polymer ?
#
loop_
_entity_poly.entity_id
_entity_poly.type
_entity_poly.pdbx_seq_one_letter_code
_entity_poly.pdbx_strand_id
1 'polypeptide(L)'
;MTKQEALGQVRHAKSAHIRWRAYVQAMVAGLEIEEQRAPVHHKDCDFGQWFYGDGFRAFGHWAIYQDVEFSHELLHEVYRLLHRVLEEGDLDRAAVIMDQLVGLSHSLLAGLELLEEEIRLDEAEQF
;
A
#
# COMPACT_ATOMS: atom_id res chain seq x y z
N MET A 1 -8.52 -18.88 -9.93
CA MET A 1 -7.10 -18.73 -9.53
C MET A 1 -6.77 -19.80 -8.50
N THR A 2 -5.64 -20.49 -8.58
CA THR A 2 -5.22 -21.47 -7.55
C THR A 2 -4.84 -20.76 -6.24
N LYS A 3 -4.92 -21.47 -5.11
CA LYS A 3 -4.45 -20.95 -3.80
C LYS A 3 -3.01 -20.44 -3.84
N GLN A 4 -2.11 -21.11 -4.56
CA GLN A 4 -0.73 -20.67 -4.71
C GLN A 4 -0.61 -19.36 -5.49
N GLU A 5 -1.37 -19.21 -6.57
CA GLU A 5 -1.43 -17.96 -7.35
C GLU A 5 -2.04 -16.82 -6.52
N ALA A 6 -3.10 -17.09 -5.74
CA ALA A 6 -3.72 -16.13 -4.85
C ALA A 6 -2.72 -15.54 -3.84
N LEU A 7 -2.01 -16.41 -3.11
CA LEU A 7 -0.94 -16.00 -2.21
C LEU A 7 0.21 -15.29 -2.95
N GLY A 8 0.48 -15.68 -4.20
CA GLY A 8 1.46 -15.02 -5.06
C GLY A 8 1.10 -13.56 -5.34
N GLN A 9 -0.17 -13.29 -5.67
CA GLN A 9 -0.65 -11.93 -5.90
C GLN A 9 -0.52 -11.05 -4.65
N VAL A 10 -0.95 -11.55 -3.48
CA VAL A 10 -0.85 -10.77 -2.23
C VAL A 10 0.60 -10.45 -1.87
N ARG A 11 1.53 -11.40 -2.05
CA ARG A 11 2.97 -11.15 -1.83
C ARG A 11 3.54 -10.11 -2.80
N HIS A 12 3.13 -10.14 -4.07
CA HIS A 12 3.53 -9.10 -5.03
C HIS A 12 2.99 -7.72 -4.63
N ALA A 13 1.73 -7.66 -4.20
CA ALA A 13 1.10 -6.42 -3.73
C ALA A 13 1.83 -5.84 -2.50
N LYS A 14 2.15 -6.67 -1.49
CA LYS A 14 2.99 -6.25 -0.35
C LYS A 14 4.33 -5.68 -0.79
N SER A 15 4.99 -6.38 -1.72
CA SER A 15 6.30 -5.97 -2.24
C SER A 15 6.21 -4.64 -3.00
N ALA A 16 5.15 -4.44 -3.79
CA ALA A 16 4.87 -3.19 -4.48
C ALA A 16 4.65 -2.03 -3.50
N HIS A 17 3.85 -2.26 -2.46
CA HIS A 17 3.60 -1.28 -1.41
C HIS A 17 4.89 -0.87 -0.66
N ILE A 18 5.72 -1.85 -0.29
CA ILE A 18 7.01 -1.59 0.38
C ILE A 18 7.94 -0.76 -0.52
N ARG A 19 8.00 -1.07 -1.82
CA ARG A 19 8.79 -0.27 -2.78
C ARG A 19 8.26 1.16 -2.88
N TRP A 20 6.96 1.34 -3.01
CA TRP A 20 6.33 2.66 -3.03
C TRP A 20 6.71 3.48 -1.78
N ARG A 21 6.62 2.90 -0.58
CA ARG A 21 7.04 3.56 0.65
C ARG A 21 8.51 3.94 0.63
N ALA A 22 9.38 3.06 0.15
CA ALA A 22 10.82 3.34 0.05
C ALA A 22 11.12 4.52 -0.89
N TYR A 23 10.35 4.69 -1.96
CA TYR A 23 10.45 5.87 -2.82
C TYR A 23 10.04 7.15 -2.09
N VAL A 24 8.95 7.13 -1.33
CA VAL A 24 8.54 8.28 -0.52
C VAL A 24 9.62 8.63 0.53
N GLN A 25 10.22 7.64 1.18
CA GLN A 25 11.35 7.85 2.10
C GLN A 25 12.57 8.48 1.40
N ALA A 26 12.88 8.04 0.18
CA ALA A 26 13.95 8.60 -0.62
C ALA A 26 13.70 10.07 -0.97
N MET A 27 12.46 10.45 -1.30
CA MET A 27 12.08 11.84 -1.55
C MET A 27 12.31 12.72 -0.31
N VAL A 28 11.90 12.24 0.88
CA VAL A 28 12.14 12.94 2.16
C VAL A 28 13.64 13.07 2.46
N ALA A 29 14.46 12.10 2.02
CA ALA A 29 15.92 12.16 2.12
C ALA A 29 16.58 13.10 1.07
N GLY A 30 15.78 13.78 0.24
CA GLY A 30 16.27 14.72 -0.77
C GLY A 30 16.69 14.07 -2.10
N LEU A 31 16.34 12.81 -2.34
CA LEU A 31 16.57 12.15 -3.62
C LEU A 31 15.47 12.50 -4.61
N GLU A 32 15.86 12.80 -5.84
CA GLU A 32 14.90 12.98 -6.93
C GLU A 32 14.32 11.62 -7.35
N ILE A 33 13.00 11.51 -7.25
CA ILE A 33 12.24 10.32 -7.63
C ILE A 33 11.24 10.71 -8.71
N GLU A 34 11.17 9.91 -9.78
CA GLU A 34 10.15 10.06 -10.81
C GLU A 34 8.74 9.94 -10.22
N GLU A 35 7.85 10.87 -10.54
CA GLU A 35 6.48 10.94 -9.99
C GLU A 35 5.71 9.63 -10.16
N GLN A 36 5.93 8.91 -11.27
CA GLN A 36 5.28 7.63 -11.56
C GLN A 36 5.64 6.52 -10.55
N ARG A 37 6.76 6.65 -9.84
CA ARG A 37 7.20 5.67 -8.83
C ARG A 37 6.50 5.88 -7.48
N ALA A 38 6.03 7.09 -7.20
CA ALA A 38 5.36 7.45 -5.96
C ALA A 38 4.14 8.37 -6.23
N PRO A 39 3.12 7.88 -6.97
CA PRO A 39 1.96 8.69 -7.30
C PRO A 39 1.16 9.06 -6.05
N VAL A 40 0.64 10.28 -6.03
CA VAL A 40 -0.10 10.83 -4.88
C VAL A 40 -1.45 10.13 -4.71
N HIS A 41 -2.15 9.85 -5.80
CA HIS A 41 -3.45 9.21 -5.77
C HIS A 41 -3.32 7.69 -5.51
N HIS A 42 -4.08 7.18 -4.54
CA HIS A 42 -3.93 5.81 -4.05
C HIS A 42 -4.24 4.75 -5.11
N LYS A 43 -5.10 5.01 -6.10
CA LYS A 43 -5.42 4.04 -7.16
C LYS A 43 -4.35 3.94 -8.24
N ASP A 44 -3.39 4.86 -8.23
CA ASP A 44 -2.43 4.99 -9.31
C ASP A 44 -1.13 4.25 -9.00
N CYS A 45 -0.88 3.91 -7.72
CA CYS A 45 0.27 3.09 -7.33
C CYS A 45 0.06 1.62 -7.71
N ASP A 46 1.14 0.87 -7.93
CA ASP A 46 1.10 -0.56 -8.28
C ASP A 46 0.21 -1.39 -7.34
N PHE A 47 0.27 -1.09 -6.03
CA PHE A 47 -0.59 -1.73 -5.03
C PHE A 47 -2.06 -1.39 -5.27
N GLY A 48 -2.39 -0.11 -5.47
CA GLY A 48 -3.74 0.34 -5.75
C GLY A 48 -4.31 -0.24 -7.04
N GLN A 49 -3.52 -0.29 -8.11
CA GLN A 49 -3.95 -0.88 -9.38
C GLN A 49 -4.33 -2.35 -9.22
N TRP A 50 -3.53 -3.12 -8.46
CA TRP A 50 -3.90 -4.49 -8.09
C TRP A 50 -5.14 -4.51 -7.18
N PHE A 51 -5.15 -3.67 -6.14
CA PHE A 51 -6.16 -3.69 -5.08
C PHE A 51 -7.57 -3.43 -5.63
N TYR A 52 -7.72 -2.44 -6.50
CA TYR A 52 -8.99 -2.10 -7.16
C TYR A 52 -9.24 -2.90 -8.45
N GLY A 53 -8.30 -3.76 -8.84
CA GLY A 53 -8.33 -4.57 -10.06
C GLY A 53 -8.52 -6.06 -9.78
N ASP A 54 -7.46 -6.85 -10.03
CA ASP A 54 -7.47 -8.30 -9.83
C ASP A 54 -7.70 -8.70 -8.37
N GLY A 55 -7.12 -7.96 -7.42
CA GLY A 55 -7.28 -8.22 -6.00
C GLY A 55 -8.75 -8.09 -5.56
N PHE A 56 -9.46 -7.05 -6.00
CA PHE A 56 -10.88 -6.87 -5.68
C PHE A 56 -11.73 -8.01 -6.25
N ARG A 57 -11.45 -8.44 -7.49
CA ARG A 57 -12.18 -9.57 -8.11
C ARG A 57 -12.04 -10.87 -7.32
N ALA A 58 -10.85 -11.13 -6.77
CA ALA A 58 -10.59 -12.36 -6.02
C ALA A 58 -11.01 -12.27 -4.56
N PHE A 59 -10.74 -11.15 -3.88
CA PHE A 59 -10.78 -11.07 -2.42
C PHE A 59 -11.73 -9.99 -1.87
N GLY A 60 -12.34 -9.17 -2.73
CA GLY A 60 -13.17 -8.03 -2.31
C GLY A 60 -14.42 -8.40 -1.52
N HIS A 61 -14.76 -9.69 -1.48
CA HIS A 61 -15.87 -10.23 -0.69
C HIS A 61 -15.53 -10.43 0.79
N TRP A 62 -14.24 -10.41 1.17
CA TRP A 62 -13.82 -10.57 2.56
C TRP A 62 -13.71 -9.24 3.29
N ALA A 63 -14.18 -9.22 4.54
CA ALA A 63 -14.14 -8.02 5.38
C ALA A 63 -12.71 -7.48 5.60
N ILE A 64 -11.74 -8.38 5.78
CA ILE A 64 -10.33 -8.01 5.94
C ILE A 64 -9.79 -7.23 4.72
N TYR A 65 -10.33 -7.49 3.53
CA TYR A 65 -9.97 -6.75 2.33
C TYR A 65 -10.43 -5.29 2.40
N GLN A 66 -11.65 -5.05 2.92
CA GLN A 66 -12.19 -3.71 3.11
C GLN A 66 -11.43 -2.91 4.17
N ASP A 67 -10.97 -3.57 5.25
CA ASP A 67 -10.12 -2.92 6.27
C ASP A 67 -8.77 -2.46 5.71
N VAL A 68 -8.21 -3.22 4.75
CA VAL A 68 -7.00 -2.82 4.01
C VAL A 68 -7.26 -1.61 3.11
N GLU A 69 -8.44 -1.51 2.48
CA GLU A 69 -8.84 -0.34 1.67
C GLU A 69 -8.78 0.94 2.49
N PHE A 70 -9.45 0.94 3.65
CA PHE A 70 -9.49 2.08 4.55
C PHE A 70 -8.08 2.52 4.98
N SER A 71 -7.24 1.55 5.35
CA SER A 71 -5.84 1.81 5.74
C SER A 71 -5.02 2.40 4.59
N HIS A 72 -5.26 1.93 3.36
CA HIS A 72 -4.59 2.40 2.15
C HIS A 72 -5.00 3.81 1.74
N GLU A 73 -6.29 4.14 1.79
CA GLU A 73 -6.78 5.49 1.53
C GLU A 73 -6.20 6.48 2.54
N LEU A 74 -6.28 6.17 3.84
CA LEU A 74 -5.76 7.01 4.91
C LEU A 74 -4.25 7.26 4.76
N LEU A 75 -3.49 6.22 4.39
CA LEU A 75 -2.07 6.33 4.12
C LEU A 75 -1.76 7.35 3.01
N HIS A 76 -2.51 7.31 1.92
CA HIS A 76 -2.34 8.24 0.80
C HIS A 76 -2.86 9.65 1.10
N GLU A 77 -3.85 9.81 1.98
CA GLU A 77 -4.23 11.12 2.50
C GLU A 77 -3.06 11.79 3.25
N VAL A 78 -2.35 11.03 4.09
CA VAL A 78 -1.13 11.49 4.77
C VAL A 78 -0.01 11.75 3.77
N TYR A 79 0.16 10.89 2.76
CA TYR A 79 1.15 11.12 1.70
C TYR A 79 0.88 12.42 0.93
N ARG A 80 -0.38 12.76 0.63
CA ARG A 80 -0.69 14.03 -0.04
C ARG A 80 -0.29 15.24 0.79
N LEU A 81 -0.43 15.16 2.12
CA LEU A 81 0.08 16.20 3.01
C LEU A 81 1.61 16.27 2.95
N LEU A 82 2.28 15.12 3.02
CA LEU A 82 3.74 15.03 2.92
C LEU A 82 4.25 15.64 1.60
N HIS A 83 3.62 15.29 0.48
CA HIS A 83 4.00 15.78 -0.84
C HIS A 83 3.97 17.31 -0.93
N ARG A 84 2.91 17.96 -0.41
CA ARG A 84 2.83 19.42 -0.35
C ARG A 84 3.93 20.04 0.51
N VAL A 85 4.22 19.44 1.66
CA VAL A 85 5.28 19.92 2.56
C VAL A 85 6.67 19.79 1.92
N LEU A 86 6.89 18.74 1.12
CA LEU A 86 8.11 18.59 0.32
C LEU A 86 8.22 19.66 -0.77
N GLU A 87 7.12 20.01 -1.45
CA GLU A 87 7.09 21.12 -2.42
C GLU A 87 7.38 22.48 -1.78
N GLU A 88 7.00 22.66 -0.51
CA GLU A 88 7.31 23.85 0.29
C GLU A 88 8.77 23.89 0.80
N GLY A 89 9.50 22.77 0.71
CA GLY A 89 10.90 22.65 1.16
C GLY A 89 11.08 22.48 2.67
N ASP A 90 10.01 22.21 3.42
CA ASP A 90 10.05 22.02 4.89
C ASP A 90 10.37 20.56 5.25
N LEU A 91 11.67 20.23 5.21
CA LEU A 91 12.16 18.87 5.43
C LEU A 91 11.94 18.36 6.87
N ASP A 92 11.96 19.26 7.87
CA ASP A 92 11.73 18.88 9.26
C ASP A 92 10.29 18.40 9.46
N ARG A 93 9.32 19.14 8.91
CA ARG A 93 7.92 18.74 8.94
C ARG A 93 7.67 17.51 8.07
N ALA A 94 8.34 17.39 6.93
CA ALA A 94 8.27 16.22 6.08
C ALA A 94 8.72 14.95 6.83
N ALA A 95 9.80 15.02 7.60
CA ALA A 95 10.29 13.90 8.41
C ALA A 95 9.26 13.46 9.47
N VAL A 96 8.57 14.40 10.13
CA VAL A 96 7.52 14.08 11.10
C VAL A 96 6.31 13.39 10.44
N ILE A 97 5.86 13.88 9.29
CA ILE A 97 4.74 13.27 8.56
C ILE A 97 5.14 11.89 8.01
N MET A 98 6.40 11.74 7.58
CA MET A 98 6.94 10.46 7.11
C MET A 98 6.85 9.37 8.19
N ASP A 99 7.13 9.69 9.46
CA ASP A 99 6.99 8.73 10.55
C ASP A 99 5.53 8.24 10.71
N GLN A 100 4.56 9.16 10.61
CA GLN A 100 3.13 8.82 10.61
C GLN A 100 2.77 7.90 9.44
N LEU A 101 3.29 8.20 8.24
CA LEU A 101 3.09 7.39 7.04
C LEU A 101 3.66 5.98 7.23
N VAL A 102 4.85 5.84 7.83
CA VAL A 102 5.44 4.52 8.14
C VAL A 102 4.55 3.71 9.08
N GLY A 103 3.99 4.34 10.12
CA GLY A 103 3.06 3.68 11.04
C GLY A 103 1.80 3.15 10.35
N LEU A 104 1.19 3.96 9.49
CA LEU A 104 0.02 3.55 8.70
C LEU A 104 0.37 2.44 7.70
N SER A 105 1.56 2.51 7.09
CA SER A 105 2.04 1.46 6.17
C SER A 105 2.19 0.12 6.88
N HIS A 106 2.67 0.10 8.13
CA HIS A 106 2.71 -1.14 8.91
C HIS A 106 1.32 -1.71 9.19
N SER A 107 0.33 -0.85 9.43
CA SER A 107 -1.06 -1.29 9.65
C SER A 107 -1.64 -1.93 8.38
N LEU A 108 -1.40 -1.32 7.22
CA LEU A 108 -1.79 -1.89 5.92
C LEU A 108 -1.12 -3.26 5.67
N LEU A 109 0.20 -3.37 5.93
CA LEU A 109 0.93 -4.63 5.74
C LEU A 109 0.44 -5.74 6.67
N ALA A 110 0.07 -5.40 7.91
CA ALA A 110 -0.54 -6.35 8.84
C ALA A 110 -1.92 -6.83 8.34
N GLY A 111 -2.74 -5.94 7.76
CA GLY A 111 -4.00 -6.35 7.13
C GLY A 111 -3.79 -7.32 5.96
N LEU A 112 -2.75 -7.13 5.15
CA LEU A 112 -2.38 -8.08 4.10
C LEU A 112 -1.84 -9.40 4.64
N GLU A 113 -1.21 -9.42 5.81
CA GLU A 113 -0.78 -10.67 6.47
C GLU A 113 -1.99 -11.49 6.94
N LEU A 114 -2.99 -10.83 7.53
CA LEU A 114 -4.25 -11.46 7.89
C LEU A 114 -4.99 -11.99 6.66
N LEU A 115 -4.97 -11.24 5.54
CA LEU A 115 -5.50 -11.71 4.27
C LEU A 115 -4.77 -12.98 3.78
N GLU A 116 -3.45 -13.03 3.86
CA GLU A 116 -2.71 -14.25 3.50
C GLU A 116 -3.05 -15.43 4.41
N GLU A 117 -3.27 -15.19 5.70
CA GLU A 117 -3.72 -16.23 6.65
C GLU A 117 -5.11 -16.75 6.30
N GLU A 118 -6.05 -15.86 5.97
CA GLU A 118 -7.40 -16.23 5.51
C GLU A 118 -7.34 -17.14 4.26
N ILE A 119 -6.53 -16.78 3.25
CA ILE A 119 -6.32 -17.60 2.04
C ILE A 119 -5.76 -18.99 2.37
N ARG A 120 -4.87 -19.09 3.36
CA ARG A 120 -4.27 -20.38 3.76
C ARG A 120 -5.28 -21.28 4.47
N LEU A 121 -6.15 -20.69 5.28
CA LEU A 121 -7.14 -21.40 6.09
C LEU A 121 -8.40 -21.76 5.31
N ASP A 122 -8.72 -21.02 4.24
CA ASP A 122 -9.87 -21.31 3.39
C ASP A 122 -9.74 -22.72 2.77
N GLU A 123 -10.81 -23.51 2.88
CA GLU A 123 -10.93 -24.84 2.29
C GLU A 123 -11.02 -24.78 0.76
N ALA A 124 -11.34 -23.62 0.19
CA ALA A 124 -11.37 -23.38 -1.24
C ALA A 124 -9.98 -23.58 -1.87
N GLU A 125 -9.91 -24.42 -2.90
CA GLU A 125 -8.71 -24.60 -3.72
C GLU A 125 -8.64 -23.61 -4.90
N GLN A 126 -9.73 -22.86 -5.11
CA GLN A 126 -9.87 -21.85 -6.16
C GLN A 126 -10.48 -20.56 -5.62
N PHE A 127 -9.91 -19.44 -6.05
CA PHE A 127 -10.30 -18.06 -5.77
C PHE A 127 -10.67 -17.33 -7.07
#